data_AF-A0AAW0UWV4-F1
#
_entry.id   AF-A0AAW0UWV4-F1
#
_cell.length_a   1.000
_cell.length_b   1.000
_cell.length_c   1.000
_cell.angle_alpha   90.00
_cell.angle_beta   90.00
_cell.angle_gamma   90.00
#
_symmetry.space_group_name_H-M   'P 1'
#
loop_
_entity.id
_entity.type
_entity.pdbx_description
1 polymer ?
#
loop_
_entity_poly.entity_id
_entity_poly.type
_entity_poly.pdbx_seq_one_letter_code
_entity_poly.pdbx_strand_id
1 'polypeptide(L)'
;MINNKAGPAFSNATYVMYYAVPYFVTLLASLSMIKRLLQQRKVTGSAVESSLDHVIHATTLVIFVLLAMDFPHIVLHMFPGEGLPSVIIHMIFFHHLTAVPIIFVGYNPSHRRAVLRILHRHLPPVCRRVLPQPPCASVVYCDSVEMRATHKFTTTAE
;
A
#
# COMPACT_ATOMS: atom_id res chain seq x y z
N MET A 1 12.19 -47.16 -4.86
CA MET A 1 12.20 -45.71 -5.16
C MET A 1 10.81 -45.29 -5.60
N ILE A 2 10.05 -44.66 -4.71
CA ILE A 2 8.72 -44.12 -5.03
C ILE A 2 8.95 -42.81 -5.77
N ASN A 3 8.58 -42.78 -7.05
CA ASN A 3 8.77 -41.64 -7.94
C ASN A 3 7.73 -40.58 -7.57
N ASN A 4 8.08 -39.65 -6.68
CA ASN A 4 7.22 -38.56 -6.18
C ASN A 4 6.98 -37.50 -7.27
N LYS A 5 6.24 -37.86 -8.32
CA LYS A 5 5.79 -36.94 -9.38
C LYS A 5 4.80 -35.88 -8.89
N ALA A 6 4.31 -35.98 -7.65
CA ALA A 6 3.38 -35.03 -7.05
C ALA A 6 4.04 -33.77 -6.48
N GLY A 7 5.36 -33.77 -6.24
CA GLY A 7 6.08 -32.67 -5.58
C GLY A 7 5.97 -31.31 -6.28
N PRO A 8 6.22 -31.22 -7.60
CA PRO A 8 6.17 -29.95 -8.33
C PRO A 8 4.73 -29.40 -8.48
N ALA A 9 3.76 -30.28 -8.75
CA ALA A 9 2.37 -29.89 -8.95
C ALA A 9 1.71 -29.38 -7.66
N PHE A 10 2.00 -30.01 -6.51
CA PHE A 10 1.54 -29.55 -5.20
C PHE A 10 2.18 -28.21 -4.82
N SER A 11 3.47 -28.03 -5.10
CA SER A 11 4.20 -26.77 -4.88
C SER A 11 3.61 -25.63 -5.72
N ASN A 12 3.33 -25.87 -7.01
CA ASN A 12 2.77 -24.85 -7.90
C ASN A 12 1.31 -24.50 -7.52
N ALA A 13 0.48 -25.49 -7.20
CA ALA A 13 -0.89 -25.25 -6.75
C ALA A 13 -0.93 -24.43 -5.44
N THR A 14 -0.04 -24.74 -4.49
CA THR A 14 0.12 -23.98 -3.26
C THR A 14 0.55 -22.54 -3.57
N TYR A 15 1.53 -22.35 -4.43
CA TYR A 15 1.97 -21.02 -4.85
C TYR A 15 0.85 -20.21 -5.51
N VAL A 16 0.10 -20.80 -6.44
CA VAL A 16 -1.04 -20.15 -7.09
C VAL A 16 -2.07 -19.70 -6.05
N MET A 17 -2.48 -20.60 -5.15
CA MET A 17 -3.56 -20.35 -4.20
C MET A 17 -3.20 -19.34 -3.13
N TYR A 18 -1.97 -19.40 -2.60
CA TYR A 18 -1.54 -18.55 -1.49
C TYR A 18 -0.88 -17.24 -1.90
N TYR A 19 -0.39 -17.14 -3.15
CA TYR A 19 0.32 -15.95 -3.60
C TYR A 19 -0.32 -15.32 -4.84
N ALA A 20 -0.52 -16.07 -5.92
CA ALA A 20 -1.06 -15.48 -7.16
C ALA A 20 -2.53 -15.03 -7.02
N VAL A 21 -3.39 -15.81 -6.36
CA VAL A 21 -4.81 -15.44 -6.16
C VAL A 21 -4.94 -14.17 -5.29
N PRO A 22 -4.33 -14.08 -4.10
CA PRO A 22 -4.35 -12.85 -3.29
C PRO A 22 -3.77 -11.64 -4.03
N TYR A 23 -2.73 -11.85 -4.83
CA TYR A 23 -2.17 -10.81 -5.69
C TYR A 23 -3.22 -10.23 -6.65
N PHE A 24 -3.89 -11.07 -7.43
CA PHE A 24 -4.89 -10.62 -8.41
C PHE A 24 -6.09 -9.95 -7.73
N VAL A 25 -6.55 -10.50 -6.60
CA VAL A 25 -7.62 -9.89 -5.81
C VAL A 25 -7.22 -8.50 -5.33
N THR A 26 -6.00 -8.34 -4.82
CA THR A 26 -5.49 -7.05 -4.36
C THR A 26 -5.36 -6.05 -5.52
N LEU A 27 -4.79 -6.48 -6.65
CA LEU A 27 -4.65 -5.64 -7.84
C LEU A 27 -6.00 -5.15 -8.36
N LEU A 28 -6.99 -6.05 -8.47
CA LEU A 28 -8.34 -5.70 -8.91
C LEU A 28 -9.05 -4.76 -7.93
N ALA A 29 -8.88 -4.98 -6.62
CA ALA A 29 -9.41 -4.10 -5.60
C ALA A 29 -8.79 -2.70 -5.69
N SER A 30 -7.46 -2.59 -5.84
CA SER A 30 -6.76 -1.32 -5.99
C SER A 30 -7.18 -0.57 -7.27
N LEU A 31 -7.31 -1.27 -8.40
CA LEU A 31 -7.79 -0.67 -9.66
C LEU A 31 -9.23 -0.15 -9.53
N SER A 32 -10.10 -0.96 -8.89
CA SER A 32 -11.48 -0.57 -8.62
C SER A 32 -11.57 0.65 -7.71
N MET A 33 -10.70 0.72 -6.70
CA MET A 33 -10.59 1.84 -5.79
C MET A 33 -10.16 3.11 -6.52
N ILE A 34 -9.10 3.08 -7.33
CA ILE A 34 -8.67 4.24 -8.13
C ILE A 34 -9.79 4.70 -9.06
N LYS A 35 -10.46 3.78 -9.76
CA LYS A 35 -11.57 4.13 -10.65
C LYS A 35 -12.66 4.90 -9.90
N ARG A 36 -13.05 4.42 -8.71
CA ARG A 36 -14.05 5.10 -7.86
C ARG A 36 -13.56 6.46 -7.36
N LEU A 37 -12.31 6.57 -6.93
CA LEU A 37 -11.75 7.83 -6.44
C LEU A 37 -11.64 8.88 -7.55
N LEU A 38 -11.23 8.47 -8.76
CA LEU A 38 -11.19 9.36 -9.93
C LEU A 38 -12.60 9.81 -10.36
N GLN A 39 -13.61 8.94 -10.21
CA GLN A 39 -15.01 9.33 -10.43
C GLN A 39 -15.49 10.31 -9.36
N GLN A 40 -15.18 10.07 -8.08
CA GLN A 40 -15.52 10.96 -6.98
C GLN A 40 -14.88 12.34 -7.15
N ARG A 41 -13.60 12.40 -7.58
CA ARG A 41 -12.90 13.65 -7.84
C ARG A 41 -13.66 14.56 -8.82
N LYS A 42 -14.28 14.00 -9.85
CA LYS A 42 -15.08 14.78 -10.82
C LYS A 42 -16.32 15.42 -10.22
N VAL A 43 -16.78 14.93 -9.05
CA VAL A 43 -18.02 15.35 -8.38
C VAL A 43 -17.74 16.24 -7.18
N THR A 44 -16.59 16.09 -6.51
CA THR A 44 -16.23 16.85 -5.31
C THR A 44 -15.34 18.05 -5.61
N GLY A 45 -15.65 19.22 -5.03
CA GLY A 45 -14.86 20.45 -5.17
C GLY A 45 -13.50 20.44 -4.44
N SER A 46 -12.75 21.55 -4.60
CA SER A 46 -11.30 21.70 -4.34
C SER A 46 -10.76 21.25 -2.97
N ALA A 47 -11.51 21.42 -1.86
CA ALA A 47 -11.00 21.09 -0.53
C ALA A 47 -10.88 19.57 -0.26
N VAL A 48 -11.69 18.74 -0.94
CA VAL A 48 -11.63 17.26 -0.85
C VAL A 48 -10.59 16.69 -1.80
N GLU A 49 -10.13 17.46 -2.79
CA GLU A 49 -9.16 17.00 -3.78
C GLU A 49 -7.79 16.68 -3.16
N SER A 50 -7.34 17.43 -2.15
CA SER A 50 -6.01 17.22 -1.55
C SER A 50 -5.89 15.88 -0.81
N SER A 51 -6.93 15.47 -0.08
CA SER A 51 -6.95 14.17 0.60
C SER A 51 -7.15 13.01 -0.37
N LEU A 52 -8.02 13.19 -1.39
CA LEU A 52 -8.22 12.21 -2.46
C LEU A 52 -6.94 11.99 -3.27
N ASP A 53 -6.23 13.05 -3.63
CA ASP A 53 -4.98 12.96 -4.40
C ASP A 53 -3.91 12.17 -3.65
N HIS A 54 -3.85 12.30 -2.32
CA HIS A 54 -2.94 11.51 -1.50
C HIS A 54 -3.27 10.01 -1.54
N VAL A 55 -4.55 9.65 -1.43
CA VAL A 55 -5.00 8.25 -1.49
C VAL A 55 -4.82 7.67 -2.89
N ILE A 56 -5.15 8.44 -3.93
CA ILE A 56 -4.95 8.03 -5.33
C ILE A 56 -3.46 7.77 -5.58
N HIS A 57 -2.58 8.67 -5.13
CA HIS A 57 -1.15 8.52 -5.34
C HIS A 57 -0.57 7.32 -4.57
N ALA A 58 -0.98 7.11 -3.31
CA ALA A 58 -0.60 5.94 -2.53
C ALA A 58 -1.04 4.63 -3.21
N THR A 59 -2.31 4.57 -3.63
CA THR A 59 -2.87 3.38 -4.30
C THR A 59 -2.19 3.12 -5.64
N THR A 60 -1.84 4.18 -6.39
CA THR A 60 -1.10 4.07 -7.65
C THR A 60 0.29 3.48 -7.43
N LEU A 61 1.00 3.90 -6.37
CA LEU A 61 2.30 3.31 -6.02
C LEU A 61 2.17 1.84 -5.62
N VAL A 62 1.14 1.47 -4.87
CA VAL A 62 0.87 0.06 -4.56
C VAL A 62 0.67 -0.76 -5.83
N ILE A 63 -0.14 -0.28 -6.77
CA ILE A 63 -0.32 -0.95 -8.08
C ILE A 63 1.00 -1.05 -8.83
N PHE A 64 1.81 0.00 -8.82
CA PHE A 64 3.13 -0.02 -9.46
C PHE A 64 4.04 -1.09 -8.84
N VAL A 65 4.10 -1.19 -7.51
CA VAL A 65 4.86 -2.24 -6.83
C VAL A 65 4.34 -3.63 -7.19
N LEU A 66 3.03 -3.83 -7.17
CA LEU A 66 2.38 -5.09 -7.58
C LEU A 66 2.76 -5.48 -9.01
N LEU A 67 2.78 -4.53 -9.94
CA LEU A 67 3.09 -4.82 -11.35
C LEU A 67 4.59 -4.96 -11.62
N ALA A 68 5.45 -4.19 -10.95
CA ALA A 68 6.87 -4.14 -11.24
C ALA A 68 7.67 -5.21 -10.47
N MET A 69 7.22 -5.61 -9.28
CA MET A 69 7.96 -6.52 -8.41
C MET A 69 7.28 -7.89 -8.32
N ASP A 70 5.98 -7.93 -8.04
CA ASP A 70 5.27 -9.19 -7.79
C ASP A 70 4.90 -9.90 -9.09
N PHE A 71 4.44 -9.19 -10.13
CA PHE A 71 4.06 -9.82 -11.39
C PHE A 71 5.19 -10.60 -12.06
N PRO A 72 6.43 -10.07 -12.21
CA PRO A 72 7.54 -10.84 -12.76
C PRO A 72 7.86 -12.09 -11.94
N HIS A 73 7.71 -12.00 -10.61
CA HIS A 73 7.90 -13.14 -9.71
C HIS A 73 6.82 -14.22 -9.92
N ILE A 74 5.55 -13.83 -10.08
CA ILE A 74 4.47 -14.77 -10.46
C ILE A 74 4.78 -15.44 -11.79
N VAL A 75 5.12 -14.67 -12.83
CA VAL A 75 5.44 -15.21 -14.17
C VAL A 75 6.59 -16.20 -14.10
N LEU A 76 7.66 -15.89 -13.35
CA LEU A 76 8.80 -16.77 -13.16
C LEU A 76 8.42 -18.13 -12.54
N HIS A 77 7.51 -18.14 -11.57
CA HIS A 77 7.05 -19.39 -10.95
C HIS A 77 6.04 -20.17 -11.81
N MET A 78 5.33 -19.52 -12.74
CA MET A 78 4.47 -20.21 -13.72
C MET A 78 5.28 -20.79 -14.89
N PHE A 79 6.34 -20.09 -15.28
CA PHE A 79 7.23 -20.45 -16.38
C PHE A 79 8.68 -20.48 -15.88
N PRO A 80 9.07 -21.55 -15.14
CA PRO A 80 10.37 -21.62 -14.51
C PRO A 80 11.47 -21.58 -15.58
N GLY A 81 12.26 -20.50 -15.54
CA GLY A 81 13.50 -20.36 -16.29
C GLY A 81 14.69 -20.46 -15.34
N GLU A 82 15.78 -21.06 -15.81
CA GLU A 82 17.04 -21.11 -15.07
C GLU A 82 17.96 -19.94 -15.45
N GLY A 83 18.85 -19.56 -14.53
CA GLY A 83 19.90 -18.59 -14.78
C GLY A 83 19.68 -17.19 -14.19
N LEU A 84 20.50 -16.24 -14.64
CA LEU A 84 20.62 -14.89 -14.07
C LEU A 84 19.28 -14.12 -13.98
N PRO A 85 18.36 -14.17 -14.97
CA PRO A 85 17.08 -13.47 -14.88
C PRO A 85 16.21 -13.93 -13.70
N SER A 86 16.24 -15.23 -13.38
CA SER A 86 15.50 -15.79 -12.24
C SER A 86 16.00 -15.21 -10.92
N VAL A 87 17.32 -15.13 -10.75
CA VAL A 87 17.94 -14.55 -9.54
C VAL A 87 17.61 -13.06 -9.42
N ILE A 88 17.69 -12.30 -10.52
CA ILE A 88 17.37 -10.87 -10.53
C ILE A 88 15.91 -10.64 -10.12
N ILE A 89 14.97 -11.41 -10.65
CA ILE A 89 13.55 -11.29 -10.30
C ILE A 89 13.31 -11.57 -8.82
N HIS A 90 13.93 -12.60 -8.24
CA HIS A 90 13.83 -12.87 -6.79
C HIS A 90 14.42 -11.74 -5.95
N MET A 91 15.55 -11.14 -6.38
CA MET A 91 16.14 -9.99 -5.71
C MET A 91 15.22 -8.76 -5.76
N ILE A 92 14.58 -8.50 -6.91
CA ILE A 92 13.59 -7.43 -7.05
C ILE A 92 12.38 -7.69 -6.15
N PHE A 93 11.85 -8.92 -6.15
CA PHE A 93 10.75 -9.30 -5.27
C PHE A 93 11.11 -9.10 -3.78
N PHE A 94 12.35 -9.37 -3.37
CA PHE A 94 12.76 -9.10 -1.99
C PHE A 94 12.61 -7.62 -1.59
N HIS A 95 12.77 -6.68 -2.53
CA HIS A 95 12.56 -5.26 -2.28
C HIS A 95 11.07 -4.88 -2.12
N HIS A 96 10.13 -5.72 -2.54
CA HIS A 96 8.70 -5.53 -2.24
C HIS A 96 8.47 -5.44 -0.73
N LEU A 97 9.14 -6.31 0.05
CA LEU A 97 8.98 -6.40 1.51
C LEU A 97 9.36 -5.11 2.23
N THR A 98 10.22 -4.28 1.63
CA THR A 98 10.60 -2.97 2.17
C THR A 98 9.80 -1.82 1.56
N ALA A 99 9.52 -1.87 0.24
CA ALA A 99 8.79 -0.84 -0.47
C ALA A 99 7.37 -0.65 0.07
N VAL A 100 6.65 -1.75 0.31
CA VAL A 100 5.25 -1.68 0.76
C VAL A 100 5.10 -0.99 2.12
N PRO A 101 5.83 -1.38 3.19
CA PRO A 101 5.80 -0.64 4.46
C PRO A 101 6.17 0.83 4.32
N ILE A 102 7.14 1.18 3.48
CA ILE A 102 7.54 2.56 3.23
C ILE A 102 6.38 3.36 2.63
N ILE A 103 5.65 2.80 1.67
CA ILE A 103 4.46 3.43 1.10
C ILE A 103 3.38 3.61 2.19
N PHE A 104 3.05 2.56 2.95
CA PHE A 104 2.02 2.65 3.99
C PHE A 104 2.36 3.66 5.09
N VAL A 105 3.60 3.67 5.57
CA VAL A 105 4.05 4.62 6.59
C VAL A 105 4.15 6.04 6.03
N GLY A 106 4.66 6.18 4.80
CA GLY A 106 4.85 7.48 4.14
C GLY A 106 3.55 8.19 3.81
N TYR A 107 2.55 7.43 3.36
CA TYR A 107 1.24 7.95 2.96
C TYR A 107 0.19 7.91 4.09
N ASN A 108 0.54 7.42 5.27
CA ASN A 108 -0.31 7.54 6.46
C ASN A 108 0.15 8.73 7.33
N PRO A 109 -0.64 9.82 7.42
CA PRO A 109 -0.23 11.03 8.13
C PRO A 109 0.05 10.81 9.62
N SER A 110 -0.61 9.84 10.25
CA SER A 110 -0.42 9.52 11.67
C SER A 110 0.92 8.81 11.90
N HIS A 111 1.23 7.83 11.04
CA HIS A 111 2.51 7.12 11.08
C HIS A 111 3.68 8.02 10.71
N ARG A 112 3.55 8.81 9.63
CA ARG A 112 4.55 9.80 9.23
C ARG A 112 4.87 10.78 10.36
N ARG A 113 3.85 11.30 11.06
CA ARG A 113 4.04 12.18 12.23
C ARG A 113 4.73 11.46 13.39
N ALA A 114 4.44 10.19 13.62
CA ALA A 114 5.12 9.40 14.66
C ALA A 114 6.61 9.18 14.32
N VAL A 115 6.92 8.80 13.08
CA VAL A 115 8.30 8.62 12.60
C VAL A 115 9.08 9.92 12.66
N LEU A 116 8.51 11.03 12.19
CA LEU A 116 9.15 12.35 12.28
C LEU A 116 9.43 12.78 13.72
N ARG A 117 8.53 12.46 14.67
CA ARG A 117 8.76 12.71 16.10
C ARG A 117 9.91 11.89 16.65
N ILE A 118 10.00 10.61 16.28
CA ILE A 118 11.12 9.75 16.69
C ILE A 118 12.43 10.28 16.09
N LEU A 119 12.46 10.59 14.80
CA LEU A 119 13.63 11.13 14.12
C LEU A 119 14.10 12.45 14.76
N HIS A 120 13.17 13.35 15.06
CA HIS A 120 13.46 14.62 15.71
C HIS A 120 14.06 14.45 17.13
N ARG A 121 13.65 13.42 17.87
CA ARG A 121 14.23 13.12 19.20
C ARG A 121 15.71 12.71 19.11
N HIS A 122 16.08 11.98 18.07
CA HIS A 122 17.43 11.43 17.89
C HIS A 122 18.39 12.36 17.14
N LEU A 123 17.88 13.45 16.57
CA LEU A 123 18.71 14.41 15.86
C LEU A 123 19.40 15.40 16.83
N PRO A 124 20.68 15.75 16.56
CA PRO A 124 21.38 16.76 17.32
C PRO A 124 20.66 18.13 17.21
N PRO A 125 20.81 19.01 18.22
CA PRO A 125 20.09 20.30 18.28
C PRO A 125 20.27 21.18 17.04
N VAL A 126 21.41 21.05 16.36
CA VAL A 126 21.76 21.79 15.14
C VAL A 126 20.89 21.38 13.96
N CYS A 127 20.57 20.08 13.82
CA CYS A 127 19.75 19.55 12.73
C CYS A 127 18.26 19.79 12.93
N ARG A 128 17.81 20.04 14.17
CA ARG A 128 16.39 20.32 14.48
C ARG A 128 15.89 21.64 13.87
N ARG A 129 16.79 22.57 13.53
CA ARG A 129 16.43 23.87 12.93
C ARG A 129 16.12 23.80 11.43
N VAL A 130 16.49 22.71 10.75
CA VAL A 130 16.30 22.53 9.29
C VAL A 130 15.06 21.71 8.97
N LEU A 131 14.58 20.91 9.93
CA LEU A 131 13.36 20.12 9.76
C LEU A 131 12.11 20.96 10.07
N PRO A 132 10.98 20.73 9.38
CA PRO A 132 9.72 21.35 9.74
C PRO A 132 9.39 21.00 11.19
N GLN A 133 8.98 22.01 11.98
CA GLN A 133 8.60 21.80 13.38
C GLN A 133 7.58 20.67 13.46
N PRO A 134 7.75 19.69 14.36
CA PRO A 134 6.76 18.64 14.53
C PRO A 134 5.43 19.32 14.90
N PRO A 135 4.31 18.94 14.25
CA PRO A 135 3.03 19.56 14.55
C PRO A 135 2.73 19.38 16.04
N CYS A 136 2.56 20.49 16.75
CA CYS A 136 2.19 20.49 18.16
C CYS A 136 0.96 19.60 18.37
N ALA A 137 0.96 18.85 19.47
CA ALA A 137 -0.10 17.91 19.85
C ALA A 137 -1.47 18.57 20.14
N SER A 138 -1.66 19.85 19.79
CA SER A 138 -2.85 20.64 20.12
C SER A 138 -3.70 21.04 18.92
N VAL A 139 -3.39 20.60 17.69
CA VAL A 139 -4.35 20.75 16.59
C VAL A 139 -5.22 19.51 16.56
N VAL A 140 -6.35 19.62 17.25
CA VAL A 140 -7.57 18.84 17.03
C VAL A 140 -7.81 18.81 15.52
N TYR A 141 -7.30 17.78 14.86
CA TYR A 141 -7.59 17.54 13.45
C TYR A 141 -8.92 16.80 13.47
N CYS A 142 -10.00 17.57 13.42
CA CYS A 142 -11.37 17.09 13.31
C CYS A 142 -11.44 15.86 12.41
N ASP A 143 -11.72 14.70 13.03
CA ASP A 143 -12.84 13.77 12.81
C ASP A 143 -13.87 14.12 11.73
N SER A 144 -13.44 14.58 10.57
CA SER A 144 -14.32 14.87 9.42
C SER A 144 -14.74 13.59 8.69
N VAL A 145 -14.08 12.46 8.96
CA VAL A 145 -14.49 11.13 8.47
C VAL A 145 -15.33 10.39 9.52
N GLU A 146 -15.06 10.59 10.81
CA GLU A 146 -15.77 9.89 11.90
C GLU A 146 -17.10 10.56 12.27
N MET A 147 -17.23 11.89 12.15
CA MET A 147 -18.52 12.58 12.35
C MET A 147 -19.54 12.39 11.21
N ARG A 148 -19.12 11.90 10.03
CA ARG A 148 -20.06 11.64 8.93
C ARG A 148 -20.79 10.30 9.06
N ALA A 149 -20.27 9.39 9.89
CA ALA A 149 -20.91 8.11 10.17
C ALA A 149 -22.00 8.24 11.26
N THR A 150 -21.85 9.17 12.19
CA THR A 150 -22.80 9.39 13.29
C THR A 150 -24.02 10.23 12.90
N HIS A 151 -23.96 11.01 11.83
CA HIS A 151 -25.11 11.81 11.37
C HIS A 151 -26.11 11.05 10.47
N LYS A 152 -25.87 9.78 10.14
CA LYS A 152 -26.75 9.00 9.25
C LYS A 152 -27.69 8.01 9.96
N PHE A 153 -27.66 7.92 11.29
CA PHE A 153 -28.49 6.96 12.05
C PHE A 153 -29.60 7.57 12.91
N THR A 154 -29.78 8.89 12.90
CA THR A 154 -30.82 9.56 13.68
C THR A 154 -31.62 10.53 12.82
N THR A 155 -32.50 9.99 11.97
CA THR A 155 -33.76 10.63 11.52
C THR A 155 -34.50 9.71 10.56
N THR A 156 -35.29 8.77 11.10
CA THR A 156 -36.62 8.38 10.60
C THR A 156 -37.33 7.62 11.72
N ALA A 157 -37.93 8.39 12.62
CA ALA A 157 -39.04 7.94 13.45
C ALA A 157 -39.98 9.14 13.53
N GLU A 158 -40.94 9.17 12.59
CA GLU A 158 -42.31 9.68 12.74
C GLU A 158 -43.09 9.27 11.49
#